data_AF-A0A7W8XV27-F1
#
_entry.id   AF-A0A7W8XV27-F1
#
_cell.length_a   1.000
_cell.length_b   1.000
_cell.length_c   1.000
_cell.angle_alpha   90.00
_cell.angle_beta   90.00
_cell.angle_gamma   90.00
#
_symmetry.space_group_name_H-M   'P 1'
#
loop_
_entity.id
_entity.type
_entity.pdbx_description
1 polymer ?
#
loop_
_entity_poly.entity_id
_entity_poly.type
_entity_poly.pdbx_seq_one_letter_code
_entity_poly.pdbx_strand_id
1 'polypeptide(L)'
;MISTWPDMKGMKMEAQWKMYLDQAKPPGAIADFSAAAFVLQVAMNLRISLSFVQATPECHYLFERVMASAETYGLAREAGSALAFTNAEKVLADAVALLAIELQHCSPALRVVDASVTPMHPAAASQPITIDRNPFGQASL
;
A
#
# COMPACT_ATOMS: atom_id res chain seq x y z
N MET A 1 -7.27 6.35 41.68
CA MET A 1 -7.87 6.74 40.39
C MET A 1 -6.83 6.50 39.31
N ILE A 2 -6.99 5.43 38.52
CA ILE A 2 -6.10 5.14 37.40
C ILE A 2 -6.52 6.08 36.27
N SER A 3 -5.66 7.06 35.97
CA SER A 3 -5.85 7.96 34.84
C SER A 3 -5.51 7.18 33.57
N THR A 4 -6.54 6.72 32.87
CA THR A 4 -6.42 6.13 31.53
C THR A 4 -6.26 7.28 30.53
N TRP A 5 -5.03 7.75 30.35
CA TRP A 5 -4.70 8.57 29.20
C TRP A 5 -4.90 7.72 27.94
N PRO A 6 -5.65 8.18 26.93
CA PRO A 6 -5.78 7.45 25.69
C PRO A 6 -4.38 7.31 25.06
N ASP A 7 -4.05 6.09 24.65
CA ASP A 7 -2.78 5.78 23.99
C ASP A 7 -2.64 6.66 22.74
N MET A 8 -1.84 7.73 22.85
CA MET A 8 -1.63 8.69 21.77
C MET A 8 -1.01 8.05 20.53
N LYS A 9 -0.35 6.89 20.68
CA LYS A 9 0.19 6.12 19.57
C LYS A 9 -0.92 5.44 18.78
N GLY A 10 -1.96 4.94 19.45
CA GLY A 10 -3.16 4.39 18.83
C GLY A 10 -3.92 5.44 18.01
N MET A 11 -4.16 6.63 18.57
CA MET A 11 -4.88 7.71 17.89
C MET A 11 -4.13 8.23 16.63
N LYS A 12 -2.79 8.27 16.68
CA LYS A 12 -1.98 8.70 15.53
C LYS A 12 -2.00 7.69 14.38
N MET A 13 -2.11 6.39 14.68
CA MET A 13 -2.19 5.33 13.67
C MET A 13 -3.61 5.21 13.09
N GLU A 14 -4.64 5.42 13.91
CA GLU A 14 -6.03 5.52 13.47
C GLU A 14 -6.20 6.63 12.42
N ALA A 15 -5.58 7.79 12.65
CA ALA A 15 -5.56 8.87 11.67
C ALA A 15 -4.85 8.51 10.35
N GLN A 16 -3.88 7.58 10.37
CA GLN A 16 -3.05 7.27 9.20
C GLN A 16 -3.74 6.31 8.23
N TRP A 17 -4.22 5.15 8.67
CA TRP A 17 -4.92 4.23 7.75
C TRP A 17 -6.21 4.85 7.24
N LYS A 18 -6.91 5.59 8.10
CA LYS A 18 -8.20 6.20 7.77
C LYS A 18 -8.08 7.22 6.64
N MET A 19 -7.00 8.01 6.62
CA MET A 19 -6.73 8.97 5.55
C MET A 19 -6.69 8.31 4.17
N TYR A 20 -6.01 7.17 4.04
CA TYR A 20 -5.92 6.43 2.77
C TYR A 20 -7.23 5.72 2.46
N LEU A 21 -7.88 5.11 3.44
CA LEU A 21 -9.18 4.46 3.23
C LEU A 21 -10.25 5.45 2.77
N ASP A 22 -10.25 6.67 3.28
CA ASP A 22 -11.20 7.71 2.86
C ASP A 22 -11.04 8.06 1.37
N GLN A 23 -9.86 7.85 0.78
CA GLN A 23 -9.62 8.02 -0.67
C GLN A 23 -10.14 6.86 -1.52
N ALA A 24 -10.53 5.74 -0.92
CA ALA A 24 -11.18 4.63 -1.61
C ALA A 24 -12.70 4.81 -1.75
N LYS A 25 -13.27 5.85 -1.13
CA LYS A 25 -14.69 6.19 -1.26
C LYS A 25 -15.02 6.63 -2.69
N PRO A 26 -16.25 6.37 -3.17
CA PRO A 26 -16.65 6.84 -4.49
C PRO A 26 -16.57 8.37 -4.55
N PRO A 27 -15.91 8.96 -5.56
CA PRO A 27 -15.79 10.41 -5.71
C PRO A 27 -17.09 11.08 -6.24
N GLY A 28 -18.16 10.32 -6.42
CA GLY A 28 -19.39 10.77 -7.06
C GLY A 28 -19.21 11.10 -8.55
N ALA A 29 -20.21 11.76 -9.13
CA ALA A 29 -20.30 11.98 -10.57
C ALA A 29 -19.34 13.06 -11.13
N ILE A 30 -18.49 13.67 -10.30
CA ILE A 30 -17.75 14.91 -10.61
C ILE A 30 -16.36 14.62 -11.20
N ALA A 31 -15.80 13.44 -10.98
CA ALA A 31 -14.42 13.15 -11.39
C ALA A 31 -14.34 12.42 -12.74
N ASP A 32 -13.46 12.90 -13.61
CA ASP A 32 -13.11 12.30 -14.91
C ASP A 32 -11.96 11.32 -14.70
N PHE A 33 -12.27 10.02 -14.75
CA PHE A 33 -11.29 8.94 -14.66
C PHE A 33 -11.79 7.74 -15.46
N SER A 34 -10.86 6.91 -15.96
CA SER A 34 -11.21 5.57 -16.46
C SER A 34 -11.47 4.62 -15.29
N ALA A 35 -12.29 3.59 -15.51
CA ALA A 35 -12.55 2.54 -14.52
C ALA A 35 -11.25 1.91 -14.03
N ALA A 36 -10.31 1.63 -14.93
CA ALA A 36 -9.01 1.05 -14.58
C ALA A 36 -8.18 1.98 -13.68
N ALA A 37 -8.14 3.29 -13.97
CA ALA A 37 -7.42 4.26 -13.14
C ALA A 37 -8.02 4.34 -11.73
N PHE A 38 -9.35 4.31 -11.63
CA PHE A 38 -10.04 4.30 -10.35
C PHE A 38 -9.75 3.05 -9.52
N VAL A 39 -9.88 1.86 -10.12
CA VAL A 39 -9.61 0.58 -9.45
C VAL A 39 -8.16 0.53 -8.96
N LEU A 40 -7.20 0.99 -9.77
CA LEU A 40 -5.79 1.06 -9.37
C LEU A 40 -5.59 1.99 -8.17
N GLN A 41 -6.21 3.17 -8.18
CA GLN A 41 -6.13 4.12 -7.06
C GLN A 41 -6.72 3.54 -5.78
N VAL A 42 -7.88 2.85 -5.87
CA VAL A 42 -8.48 2.15 -4.73
C VAL A 42 -7.52 1.07 -4.20
N ALA A 43 -6.97 0.22 -5.07
CA ALA A 43 -6.05 -0.84 -4.67
C ALA A 43 -4.83 -0.31 -3.92
N MET A 44 -4.22 0.77 -4.41
CA MET A 44 -3.06 1.41 -3.75
C MET A 44 -3.43 1.92 -2.36
N ASN A 45 -4.55 2.64 -2.23
CA ASN A 45 -5.00 3.19 -0.96
C ASN A 45 -5.34 2.12 0.06
N LEU A 46 -6.01 1.05 -0.37
CA LEU A 46 -6.35 -0.05 0.52
C LEU A 46 -5.11 -0.80 1.00
N ARG A 47 -4.13 -1.04 0.11
CA ARG A 47 -2.86 -1.68 0.47
C ARG A 47 -2.09 -0.85 1.49
N ILE A 48 -2.05 0.47 1.30
CA ILE A 48 -1.42 1.38 2.25
C ILE A 48 -2.17 1.37 3.59
N SER A 49 -3.51 1.40 3.57
CA SER A 49 -4.34 1.33 4.78
C SER A 49 -4.04 0.09 5.62
N LEU A 50 -4.02 -1.09 4.99
CA LEU A 50 -3.69 -2.36 5.65
C LEU A 50 -2.26 -2.40 6.20
N SER A 51 -1.30 -1.67 5.60
CA SER A 51 0.09 -1.66 6.07
C SER A 51 0.29 -1.01 7.45
N PHE A 52 -0.71 -0.29 7.96
CA PHE A 52 -0.67 0.33 9.29
C PHE A 52 -1.25 -0.56 10.40
N VAL A 53 -1.85 -1.69 10.05
CA VAL A 53 -2.50 -2.59 11.02
C VAL A 53 -2.02 -4.03 10.85
N GLN A 54 -2.16 -4.83 11.89
CA GLN A 54 -2.07 -6.27 11.81
C GLN A 54 -3.42 -6.80 11.30
N ALA A 55 -3.54 -6.92 9.97
CA ALA A 55 -4.79 -7.30 9.32
C ALA A 55 -5.25 -8.72 9.72
N THR A 56 -6.50 -8.82 10.18
CA THR A 56 -7.22 -10.08 10.38
C THR A 56 -7.65 -10.68 9.04
N PRO A 57 -8.00 -11.99 8.98
CA PRO A 57 -8.66 -12.58 7.82
C PRO A 57 -9.92 -11.80 7.39
N GLU A 58 -10.66 -11.25 8.35
CA GLU A 58 -11.84 -10.41 8.12
C GLU A 58 -11.45 -9.07 7.47
N CYS A 59 -10.39 -8.39 7.96
CA CYS A 59 -9.77 -7.20 7.35
C CYS A 59 -9.44 -7.50 5.85
N HIS A 60 -8.90 -8.68 5.53
CA HIS A 60 -8.62 -9.10 4.14
C HIS A 60 -9.86 -9.43 3.32
N TYR A 61 -10.85 -10.13 3.88
CA TYR A 61 -12.11 -10.42 3.19
C TYR A 61 -12.85 -9.14 2.79
N LEU A 62 -12.90 -8.16 3.70
CA LEU A 62 -13.52 -6.87 3.43
C LEU A 62 -12.73 -6.04 2.42
N PHE A 63 -11.40 -6.14 2.40
CA PHE A 63 -10.56 -5.55 1.34
C PHE A 63 -10.98 -6.06 -0.05
N GLU A 64 -11.10 -7.37 -0.23
CA GLU A 64 -11.50 -7.97 -1.52
C GLU A 64 -12.91 -7.52 -1.93
N ARG A 65 -13.81 -7.38 -0.95
CA ARG A 65 -15.15 -6.83 -1.19
C ARG A 65 -15.11 -5.38 -1.66
N VAL A 66 -14.24 -4.53 -1.11
CA VAL A 66 -14.06 -3.17 -1.61
C VAL A 66 -13.53 -3.18 -3.03
N MET A 67 -12.55 -4.03 -3.35
CA MET A 67 -11.99 -4.17 -4.70
C MET A 67 -13.06 -4.55 -5.73
N ALA A 68 -13.85 -5.59 -5.48
CA ALA A 68 -14.95 -6.00 -6.37
C ALA A 68 -16.02 -4.90 -6.54
N SER A 69 -16.31 -4.16 -5.47
CA SER A 69 -17.26 -3.04 -5.52
C SER A 69 -16.70 -1.86 -6.33
N ALA A 70 -15.39 -1.60 -6.25
CA ALA A 70 -14.72 -0.54 -6.99
C ALA A 70 -14.69 -0.82 -8.50
N GLU A 71 -14.46 -2.08 -8.89
CA GLU A 71 -14.57 -2.53 -10.28
C GLU A 71 -15.99 -2.29 -10.82
N THR A 72 -17.00 -2.73 -10.06
CA THR A 72 -18.41 -2.55 -10.44
C THR A 72 -18.77 -1.07 -10.59
N TYR A 73 -18.30 -0.22 -9.67
CA TYR A 73 -18.50 1.22 -9.73
C TYR A 73 -17.82 1.86 -10.96
N GLY A 74 -16.56 1.52 -11.21
CA GLY A 74 -15.83 2.02 -12.39
C GLY A 74 -16.54 1.66 -13.69
N LEU A 75 -16.95 0.40 -13.84
CA LEU A 75 -17.67 -0.07 -15.02
C LEU A 75 -19.05 0.59 -15.17
N ALA A 76 -19.81 0.73 -14.06
CA ALA A 76 -21.10 1.39 -14.09
C ALA A 76 -20.99 2.86 -14.50
N ARG A 77 -19.91 3.54 -14.07
CA ARG A 77 -19.60 4.91 -14.46
C ARG A 77 -19.30 5.01 -15.96
N GLU A 78 -18.41 4.16 -16.48
CA GLU A 78 -18.06 4.16 -17.91
C GLU A 78 -19.26 3.81 -18.80
N ALA A 79 -20.15 2.93 -18.35
CA ALA A 79 -21.36 2.57 -19.06
C ALA A 79 -22.41 3.72 -19.10
N GLY A 80 -22.26 4.76 -18.28
CA GLY A 80 -23.12 5.95 -18.29
C GLY A 80 -24.56 5.75 -17.78
N SER A 81 -24.88 4.58 -17.20
CA SER A 81 -26.21 4.29 -16.66
C SER A 81 -26.38 4.88 -15.26
N ALA A 82 -27.25 5.90 -15.12
CA ALA A 82 -27.45 6.61 -13.86
C ALA A 82 -27.88 5.70 -12.69
N LEU A 83 -28.84 4.79 -12.93
CA LEU A 83 -29.33 3.88 -11.88
C LEU A 83 -28.26 2.88 -11.45
N ALA A 84 -27.55 2.28 -12.40
CA ALA A 84 -26.47 1.34 -12.12
C ALA A 84 -25.34 2.03 -11.35
N PHE A 85 -25.02 3.27 -11.73
CA PHE A 85 -24.02 4.10 -11.08
C PHE A 85 -24.37 4.38 -9.61
N THR A 86 -25.57 4.88 -9.31
CA THR A 86 -25.98 5.18 -7.93
C THR A 86 -26.02 3.93 -7.04
N ASN A 87 -26.44 2.79 -7.58
CA ASN A 87 -26.40 1.54 -6.84
C ASN A 87 -24.96 1.10 -6.55
N ALA A 88 -24.08 1.12 -7.56
CA ALA A 88 -22.68 0.75 -7.40
C ALA A 88 -21.94 1.71 -6.44
N GLU A 89 -22.26 3.00 -6.49
CA GLU A 89 -21.75 4.02 -5.56
C GLU A 89 -22.09 3.67 -4.12
N LYS A 90 -23.36 3.35 -3.85
CA LYS A 90 -23.80 2.95 -2.51
C LYS A 90 -23.08 1.68 -2.04
N VAL A 91 -23.03 0.65 -2.89
CA VAL A 91 -22.37 -0.63 -2.56
C VAL A 91 -20.90 -0.43 -2.21
N LEU A 92 -20.18 0.40 -2.97
CA LEU A 92 -18.79 0.72 -2.67
C LEU A 92 -18.66 1.49 -1.36
N ALA A 93 -19.50 2.51 -1.13
CA ALA A 93 -19.49 3.28 0.11
C ALA A 93 -19.73 2.38 1.34
N ASP A 94 -20.69 1.47 1.26
CA ASP A 94 -21.01 0.51 2.33
C ASP A 94 -19.84 -0.47 2.57
N ALA A 95 -19.18 -0.96 1.51
CA ALA A 95 -18.01 -1.83 1.63
C ALA A 95 -16.84 -1.13 2.32
N VAL A 96 -16.57 0.13 1.95
CA VAL A 96 -15.51 0.95 2.58
C VAL A 96 -15.84 1.21 4.05
N ALA A 97 -17.11 1.49 4.39
CA ALA A 97 -17.53 1.70 5.77
C ALA A 97 -17.35 0.45 6.63
N LEU A 98 -17.68 -0.74 6.11
CA LEU A 98 -17.47 -2.01 6.82
C LEU A 98 -15.98 -2.29 7.05
N LEU A 99 -15.14 -2.07 6.04
CA LEU A 99 -13.69 -2.20 6.22
C LEU A 99 -13.16 -1.20 7.26
N ALA A 100 -13.68 0.02 7.29
CA ALA A 100 -13.29 1.02 8.30
C ALA A 100 -13.62 0.56 9.73
N ILE A 101 -14.77 -0.08 9.93
CA ILE A 101 -15.16 -0.64 11.24
C ILE A 101 -14.18 -1.75 11.63
N GLU A 102 -13.89 -2.68 10.73
CA GLU A 102 -12.96 -3.78 11.02
C GLU A 102 -11.53 -3.28 11.31
N LEU A 103 -11.06 -2.29 10.55
CA LEU A 103 -9.75 -1.67 10.77
C LEU A 103 -9.61 -0.97 12.14
N GLN A 104 -10.71 -0.48 12.73
CA GLN A 104 -10.71 0.08 14.09
C GLN A 104 -10.44 -1.00 15.15
N HIS A 105 -10.74 -2.26 14.86
CA HIS A 105 -10.50 -3.40 15.74
C HIS A 105 -9.15 -4.08 15.49
N CYS A 106 -8.55 -3.90 14.31
CA CYS A 106 -7.24 -4.42 13.95
C CYS A 106 -6.12 -3.70 14.78
N SER A 107 -5.19 -4.45 15.37
CA SER A 107 -4.09 -3.87 16.18
C SER A 107 -3.10 -3.08 15.30
N PRO A 108 -2.41 -2.04 15.80
CA PRO A 108 -1.40 -1.35 15.01
C PRO A 108 -0.28 -2.28 14.54
N ALA A 109 0.12 -2.17 13.28
CA ALA A 109 1.28 -2.90 12.79
C ALA A 109 2.53 -2.39 13.50
N LEU A 110 3.26 -3.28 14.18
CA LEU A 110 4.65 -3.01 14.54
C LEU A 110 5.42 -2.86 13.24
N ARG A 111 5.85 -1.64 12.92
CA ARG A 111 6.88 -1.46 11.90
C ARG A 111 8.13 -2.13 12.44
N VAL A 112 8.36 -3.38 12.04
CA VAL A 112 9.68 -4.01 12.14
C VAL A 112 10.55 -3.19 11.20
N VAL A 113 11.17 -2.14 11.74
CA VAL A 113 12.35 -1.57 11.14
C VAL A 113 13.40 -2.64 11.35
N ASP A 114 13.59 -3.51 10.35
CA ASP A 114 14.78 -4.34 10.30
C ASP A 114 15.97 -3.37 10.23
N ALA A 115 16.57 -3.08 11.38
CA ALA A 115 17.78 -2.28 11.51
C ALA A 115 19.03 -3.09 11.07
N SER A 116 18.87 -4.00 10.12
CA SER A 116 19.89 -4.95 9.65
C SER A 116 20.15 -4.86 8.15
N VAL A 117 19.70 -3.79 7.47
CA VAL A 117 20.28 -3.41 6.16
C VAL A 117 21.57 -2.63 6.42
N THR A 118 22.66 -3.36 6.66
CA THR A 118 24.01 -2.81 6.55
C THR A 118 24.17 -2.26 5.12
N PRO A 119 24.53 -0.98 4.91
CA PRO A 119 24.90 -0.52 3.58
C PRO A 119 26.13 -1.30 3.15
N MET A 120 25.97 -2.21 2.19
CA MET A 120 27.10 -2.86 1.54
C MET A 120 27.80 -1.79 0.69
N HIS A 121 28.73 -1.08 1.30
CA HIS A 121 29.71 -0.25 0.61
C HIS A 121 30.48 -1.19 -0.33
N PRO A 122 30.50 -0.98 -1.66
CA PRO A 122 31.43 -1.71 -2.50
C PRO A 122 32.83 -1.18 -2.16
N ALA A 123 33.58 -1.96 -1.39
CA ALA A 123 35.02 -1.79 -1.26
C ALA A 123 35.64 -2.09 -2.63
N ALA A 124 35.66 -1.08 -3.51
CA ALA A 124 36.50 -1.10 -4.69
C ALA A 124 37.95 -1.00 -4.21
N ALA A 125 38.55 -2.16 -3.94
CA ALA A 125 39.99 -2.29 -3.77
C ALA A 125 40.67 -1.78 -5.04
N SER A 126 41.20 -0.55 -4.96
CA SER A 126 42.11 -0.01 -5.95
C SER A 126 43.41 -0.81 -5.85
N GLN A 127 43.58 -1.83 -6.68
CA GLN A 127 44.88 -2.44 -6.88
C GLN A 127 45.68 -1.58 -7.87
N PRO A 128 46.90 -1.14 -7.53
CA PRO A 128 47.76 -0.47 -8.49
C PRO A 128 48.25 -1.49 -9.54
N ILE A 129 48.12 -1.13 -10.81
CA ILE A 129 48.65 -1.90 -11.94
C ILE A 129 50.17 -1.78 -11.90
N THR A 130 50.86 -2.84 -11.50
CA THR A 130 52.31 -2.97 -11.68
C THR A 130 52.58 -3.54 -13.07
N ILE A 131 53.04 -2.71 -14.00
CA ILE A 131 53.61 -3.17 -15.27
C ILE A 131 55.04 -3.61 -14.97
N ASP A 132 55.27 -4.92 -14.86
CA ASP A 132 56.62 -5.46 -14.85
C ASP A 132 57.07 -5.77 -16.29
N ARG A 133 57.93 -4.90 -16.81
CA ARG A 133 58.75 -5.15 -17.99
C ARG A 133 60.07 -5.74 -17.50
N ASN A 134 60.38 -6.98 -17.86
CA ASN A 134 61.77 -7.35 -18.06
C ASN A 134 61.96 -8.23 -19.31
N PRO A 135 62.97 -7.94 -20.16
CA PRO A 135 63.27 -8.64 -21.40
C PRO A 135 64.35 -9.72 -21.20
N PHE A 136 64.45 -10.65 -22.14
CA PHE A 136 65.43 -11.74 -22.26
C PHE A 136 65.23 -13.00 -21.40
N GLY A 137 65.09 -14.15 -22.09
CA GLY A 137 65.24 -15.49 -21.51
C GLY A 137 64.70 -16.60 -22.40
N GLN A 138 65.57 -17.19 -23.21
CA GLN A 138 65.35 -18.30 -24.15
C GLN A 138 64.74 -19.56 -23.51
N ALA A 139 64.08 -20.39 -24.33
CA ALA A 139 64.40 -21.82 -24.47
C ALA A 139 63.75 -22.40 -25.74
N SER A 140 64.60 -22.82 -26.69
CA SER A 140 64.25 -23.79 -27.72
C SER A 140 64.38 -25.20 -27.15
N LEU A 141 63.46 -26.09 -27.52
CA LEU A 141 63.69 -27.37 -28.21
C LEU A 141 62.35 -27.92 -28.69
#